data_AF-A0A521MI43-F1
#
_entry.id   AF-A0A521MI43-F1
#
_cell.length_a   1.000
_cell.length_b   1.000
_cell.length_c   1.000
_cell.angle_alpha   90.00
_cell.angle_beta   90.00
_cell.angle_gamma   90.00
#
_symmetry.space_group_name_H-M   'P 1'
#
loop_
_entity.id
_entity.type
_entity.pdbx_description
1 polymer ?
#
loop_
_entity_poly.entity_id
_entity_poly.type
_entity_poly.pdbx_seq_one_letter_code
_entity_poly.pdbx_strand_id
1 'polypeptide(L)'
;MTGRPYVGIGGWTYEPWRDNFYPKGLAQARELEYASRQLTAIEINGTFYSTQKRETWAKWAETVPDDFVFSVKASRFCTNRKMLAEAGESIAKFLGQGLAELGPKLGPILWQFAATKRFDPADLGAFLKLLPAEQEG
;
A
#
# COMPACT_ATOMS: atom_id res chain seq x y z
N MET A 1 -25.44 -4.46 10.70
CA MET A 1 -24.59 -5.03 9.64
C MET A 1 -23.31 -5.52 10.28
N THR A 2 -22.97 -6.80 10.17
CA THR A 2 -21.68 -7.33 10.61
C THR A 2 -20.68 -7.16 9.46
N GLY A 3 -19.62 -6.38 9.65
CA GLY A 3 -18.57 -6.21 8.65
C GLY A 3 -17.72 -7.48 8.46
N ARG A 4 -17.11 -7.64 7.28
CA ARG A 4 -16.12 -8.69 7.01
C ARG A 4 -14.75 -8.22 7.52
N PRO A 5 -14.11 -8.93 8.47
CA PRO A 5 -12.74 -8.60 8.87
C PRO A 5 -11.74 -9.04 7.79
N TYR A 6 -10.70 -8.24 7.59
CA TYR A 6 -9.53 -8.59 6.79
C TYR A 6 -8.32 -8.71 7.71
N VAL A 7 -7.64 -9.86 7.64
CA VAL A 7 -6.43 -10.19 8.40
C VAL A 7 -5.27 -10.39 7.43
N GLY A 8 -4.13 -9.81 7.78
CA GLY A 8 -3.00 -9.64 6.88
C GLY A 8 -1.67 -9.29 7.52
N ILE A 9 -0.69 -9.02 6.67
CA ILE A 9 0.70 -8.72 7.02
C ILE A 9 1.23 -7.50 6.26
N GLY A 10 2.33 -6.93 6.77
CA GLY A 10 2.96 -5.71 6.27
C GLY A 10 3.94 -5.88 5.10
N GLY A 11 3.56 -6.56 4.03
CA GLY A 11 4.45 -6.94 2.91
C GLY A 11 4.58 -8.46 2.79
N TRP A 12 5.29 -8.96 1.78
CA TRP A 12 5.41 -10.42 1.56
C TRP A 12 6.84 -10.91 1.33
N THR A 13 7.79 -10.03 0.98
CA THR A 13 9.16 -10.47 0.70
C THR A 13 10.00 -10.52 1.98
N TYR A 14 10.06 -11.70 2.62
CA TYR A 14 10.85 -11.92 3.85
C TYR A 14 11.68 -13.18 3.75
N GLU A 15 13.00 -13.02 3.65
CA GLU A 15 13.93 -14.17 3.62
C GLU A 15 13.79 -15.11 4.83
N PRO A 16 13.64 -14.63 6.08
CA PRO A 16 13.48 -15.51 7.25
C PRO A 16 12.21 -16.37 7.24
N TRP A 17 11.27 -16.12 6.32
CA TRP A 17 10.02 -16.87 6.21
C TRP A 17 10.11 -18.04 5.24
N ARG A 18 11.20 -18.16 4.49
CA ARG A 18 11.48 -19.28 3.59
C ARG A 18 11.80 -20.53 4.41
N ASP A 19 11.18 -21.65 4.05
CA ASP A 19 11.27 -22.92 4.82
C ASP A 19 10.62 -22.84 6.21
N ASN A 20 9.58 -22.00 6.35
CA ASN A 20 8.69 -21.97 7.51
C ASN A 20 7.28 -21.58 7.06
N PHE A 21 7.02 -20.28 6.89
CA PHE A 21 5.75 -19.82 6.32
C PHE A 21 5.66 -20.13 4.83
N TYR A 22 6.73 -19.86 4.08
CA TYR A 22 6.83 -20.23 2.67
C TYR A 22 7.36 -21.66 2.53
N PRO A 23 6.75 -22.50 1.68
CA PRO A 23 7.25 -23.83 1.39
C PRO A 23 8.71 -23.80 0.92
N LYS A 24 9.47 -24.82 1.32
CA LYS A 24 10.84 -25.00 0.89
C LYS A 24 10.94 -25.01 -0.64
N GLY A 25 11.85 -24.20 -1.18
CA GLY A 25 12.08 -24.10 -2.63
C GLY A 25 11.03 -23.29 -3.40
N LEU A 26 10.09 -22.62 -2.72
CA LEU A 26 9.19 -21.68 -3.38
C LEU A 26 10.00 -20.56 -4.05
N ALA A 27 9.78 -20.35 -5.35
CA ALA A 27 10.40 -19.24 -6.06
C ALA A 27 9.92 -17.91 -5.49
N GLN A 28 10.84 -16.97 -5.23
CA GLN A 28 10.53 -15.65 -4.65
C GLN A 28 9.41 -14.92 -5.42
N ALA A 29 9.39 -15.04 -6.75
CA ALA A 29 8.37 -14.41 -7.59
C ALA A 29 6.93 -14.89 -7.30
N ARG A 30 6.76 -16.02 -6.60
CA ARG A 30 5.48 -16.61 -6.20
C ARG A 30 5.14 -16.39 -4.72
N GLU A 31 5.96 -15.65 -3.96
CA GLU A 31 5.71 -15.38 -2.54
C GLU A 31 4.38 -14.63 -2.33
N LEU A 32 4.03 -13.66 -3.20
CA LEU A 32 2.72 -12.99 -3.15
C LEU A 32 1.56 -13.95 -3.45
N GLU A 33 1.71 -14.77 -4.49
CA GLU A 33 0.72 -15.78 -4.86
C GLU A 33 0.43 -16.69 -3.66
N TYR A 34 1.48 -17.24 -3.04
CA TYR A 34 1.34 -18.10 -1.88
C TYR A 34 0.71 -17.38 -0.68
N ALA A 35 1.26 -16.23 -0.28
CA ALA A 35 0.79 -15.48 0.89
C ALA A 35 -0.69 -15.08 0.76
N SER A 36 -1.12 -14.68 -0.44
CA SER A 36 -2.52 -14.31 -0.72
C SER A 36 -3.51 -15.49 -0.66
N ARG A 37 -3.04 -16.74 -0.62
CA ARG A 37 -3.90 -17.91 -0.35
C ARG A 37 -4.03 -18.24 1.14
N GLN A 38 -3.16 -17.68 1.98
CA GLN A 38 -3.16 -17.91 3.44
C GLN A 38 -3.82 -16.76 4.21
N LEU A 39 -3.94 -15.60 3.58
CA LEU A 39 -4.42 -14.35 4.19
C LEU A 39 -5.51 -13.72 3.34
N THR A 40 -6.26 -12.80 3.93
CA THR A 40 -7.32 -12.06 3.23
C THR A 40 -6.89 -10.66 2.80
N ALA A 41 -5.79 -10.15 3.36
CA ALA A 41 -5.22 -8.87 2.97
C ALA A 41 -3.70 -8.82 3.17
N ILE A 42 -3.02 -7.94 2.44
CA ILE A 42 -1.60 -7.62 2.61
C ILE A 42 -1.40 -6.11 2.38
N GLU A 43 -0.54 -5.48 3.18
CA GLU A 43 -0.11 -4.11 2.94
C GLU A 43 1.06 -4.06 1.94
N ILE A 44 0.90 -3.31 0.86
CA ILE A 44 1.99 -2.96 -0.05
C ILE A 44 2.83 -1.87 0.62
N ASN A 45 4.02 -2.27 1.08
CA ASN A 45 4.96 -1.40 1.79
C ASN A 45 6.17 -0.94 0.98
N GLY A 46 6.46 -1.58 -0.16
CA GLY A 46 7.58 -1.20 -1.02
C GLY A 46 7.47 0.25 -1.54
N THR A 47 6.24 0.74 -1.71
CA THR A 47 5.87 2.10 -2.13
C THR A 47 6.36 3.19 -1.18
N PHE A 48 6.57 2.85 0.10
CA PHE A 48 7.14 3.79 1.07
C PHE A 48 8.56 4.22 0.68
N TYR A 49 9.32 3.33 0.03
CA TYR A 49 10.73 3.53 -0.32
C TYR A 49 10.97 3.81 -1.80
N SER A 50 10.18 3.23 -2.70
CA SER A 50 10.39 3.33 -4.15
C SER A 50 9.08 3.49 -4.91
N THR A 51 9.18 4.04 -6.12
CA THR A 51 8.04 4.12 -7.04
C THR A 51 7.84 2.78 -7.74
N GLN A 52 6.59 2.45 -8.04
CA GLN A 52 6.21 1.26 -8.81
C GLN A 52 5.78 1.65 -10.22
N LYS A 53 5.98 0.76 -11.18
CA LYS A 53 5.45 0.94 -12.55
C LYS A 53 4.00 0.47 -12.60
N ARG A 54 3.20 1.04 -13.51
CA ARG A 54 1.78 0.69 -13.69
C ARG A 54 1.56 -0.82 -13.88
N GLU A 55 2.42 -1.47 -14.66
CA GLU A 55 2.34 -2.90 -14.93
C GLU A 55 2.61 -3.75 -13.67
N THR A 56 3.33 -3.20 -12.70
CA THR A 56 3.59 -3.89 -11.41
C THR A 56 2.33 -3.97 -10.58
N TRP A 57 1.53 -2.90 -10.55
CA TRP A 57 0.24 -2.87 -9.85
C TRP A 57 -0.75 -3.84 -10.47
N ALA A 58 -0.90 -3.81 -11.81
CA ALA A 58 -1.76 -4.75 -12.54
C ALA A 58 -1.38 -6.20 -12.25
N LYS A 59 -0.07 -6.53 -12.30
CA LYS A 59 0.42 -7.87 -11.96
C LYS A 59 0.09 -8.28 -10.54
N TRP A 60 0.18 -7.38 -9.55
CA TRP A 60 -0.22 -7.69 -8.18
C TRP A 60 -1.72 -7.99 -8.07
N ALA A 61 -2.56 -7.22 -8.77
CA ALA A 61 -4.01 -7.44 -8.81
C ALA A 61 -4.39 -8.81 -9.41
N GLU A 62 -3.68 -9.24 -10.46
CA GLU A 62 -3.86 -10.53 -11.13
C GLU A 62 -3.39 -11.73 -10.27
N THR A 63 -2.42 -11.51 -9.39
CA THR A 63 -1.78 -12.60 -8.62
C THR A 63 -2.66 -13.12 -7.47
N VAL A 64 -3.51 -12.26 -6.92
CA VAL A 64 -4.28 -12.54 -5.69
C VAL A 64 -5.75 -12.89 -6.01
N PRO A 65 -6.47 -13.59 -5.11
CA PRO A 65 -7.89 -13.92 -5.31
C PRO A 65 -8.78 -12.68 -5.45
N ASP A 66 -9.95 -12.84 -6.06
CA ASP A 66 -10.87 -11.72 -6.31
C ASP A 66 -11.44 -11.08 -5.04
N ASP A 67 -11.50 -11.83 -3.94
CA ASP A 67 -11.99 -11.35 -2.65
C ASP A 67 -10.88 -10.87 -1.71
N PHE A 68 -9.65 -10.75 -2.22
CA PHE A 68 -8.48 -10.27 -1.51
C PHE A 68 -8.37 -8.74 -1.57
N VAL A 69 -7.84 -8.12 -0.50
CA VAL A 69 -7.68 -6.67 -0.42
C VAL A 69 -6.22 -6.29 -0.12
N PHE A 70 -5.70 -5.31 -0.84
CA PHE A 70 -4.45 -4.65 -0.49
C PHE A 70 -4.72 -3.37 0.31
N SER A 71 -3.98 -3.15 1.40
CA SER A 71 -3.73 -1.77 1.84
C SER A 71 -2.46 -1.26 1.17
N VAL A 72 -2.34 0.06 0.97
CA VAL A 72 -1.18 0.65 0.30
C VAL A 72 -0.56 1.70 1.19
N LYS A 73 0.70 1.51 1.57
CA LYS A 73 1.42 2.52 2.32
C LYS A 73 1.90 3.64 1.40
N ALA A 74 1.53 4.87 1.73
CA ALA A 74 1.94 6.03 0.96
C ALA A 74 3.45 6.20 0.95
N SER A 75 3.98 6.83 -0.11
CA SER A 75 5.41 7.14 -0.18
C SER A 75 5.85 8.03 0.97
N ARG A 76 7.03 7.77 1.55
CA ARG A 76 7.61 8.63 2.60
C ARG A 76 7.76 10.09 2.17
N PHE A 77 7.88 10.36 0.87
CA PHE A 77 7.95 11.72 0.35
C PHE A 77 6.65 12.49 0.51
N CYS A 78 5.53 11.82 0.74
CA CYS A 78 4.26 12.47 1.03
C CYS A 78 4.15 12.85 2.52
N THR A 79 4.66 11.99 3.41
CA THR A 79 4.35 12.08 4.85
C THR A 79 5.52 12.49 5.75
N ASN A 80 6.77 12.25 5.34
CA ASN A 80 7.96 12.65 6.10
C ASN A 80 8.41 14.07 5.69
N ARG A 81 7.56 15.06 5.99
CA ARG A 81 7.82 16.47 5.68
C ARG A 81 7.75 17.35 6.91
N LYS A 82 8.50 18.47 6.87
CA LYS A 82 8.40 19.53 7.88
C LYS A 82 7.02 20.17 7.84
N MET A 83 6.55 20.57 6.65
CA MET A 83 5.21 21.09 6.37
C MET A 83 4.47 20.11 5.48
N LEU A 84 3.33 19.59 5.94
CA LEU A 84 2.57 18.61 5.18
C LEU A 84 1.80 19.25 4.02
N ALA A 85 1.46 20.53 4.13
CA ALA A 85 0.83 21.32 3.07
C ALA A 85 1.63 21.35 1.75
N GLU A 86 2.93 21.02 1.77
CA GLU A 86 3.80 20.99 0.59
C GLU A 86 3.85 19.59 -0.07
N ALA A 87 3.02 18.65 0.37
CA ALA A 87 3.04 17.27 -0.13
C ALA A 87 2.42 17.09 -1.53
N GLY A 88 1.76 18.12 -2.08
CA GLY A 88 0.87 18.00 -3.25
C GLY A 88 1.48 17.30 -4.46
N GLU A 89 2.67 17.72 -4.89
CA GLU A 89 3.37 17.07 -6.02
C GLU A 89 3.76 15.63 -5.72
N SER A 90 4.14 15.33 -4.48
CA SER A 90 4.49 13.96 -4.07
C SER A 90 3.26 13.06 -3.99
N ILE A 91 2.13 13.60 -3.53
CA ILE A 91 0.83 12.91 -3.54
C ILE A 91 0.41 12.61 -4.97
N ALA A 92 0.42 13.61 -5.86
CA ALA A 92 0.06 13.43 -7.26
C ALA A 92 0.96 12.40 -7.96
N LYS A 93 2.28 12.48 -7.74
CA LYS A 93 3.23 11.50 -8.25
C LYS A 93 3.01 10.10 -7.66
N PHE A 94 2.63 9.99 -6.40
CA PHE A 94 2.34 8.70 -5.78
C PHE A 94 1.08 8.07 -6.35
N LEU A 95 -0.03 8.81 -6.35
CA LEU A 95 -1.33 8.33 -6.84
C LEU A 95 -1.31 8.01 -8.34
N GLY A 96 -0.52 8.76 -9.14
CA GLY A 96 -0.33 8.52 -10.57
C GLY A 96 0.56 7.32 -10.94
N GLN A 97 0.99 6.49 -9.98
CA GLN A 97 1.82 5.30 -10.28
C GLN A 97 1.02 4.10 -10.82
N GLY A 98 -0.30 4.21 -10.92
CA GLY A 98 -1.17 3.12 -11.34
C GLY A 98 -1.80 2.34 -10.19
N LEU A 99 -2.00 2.96 -9.02
CA LEU A 99 -2.67 2.32 -7.89
C LEU A 99 -4.07 1.80 -8.27
N ALA A 100 -4.76 2.52 -9.16
CA ALA A 100 -6.09 2.16 -9.66
C ALA A 100 -6.11 0.81 -10.40
N GLU A 101 -4.98 0.30 -10.87
CA GLU A 101 -4.88 -1.04 -11.48
C GLU A 101 -5.20 -2.18 -10.49
N LEU A 102 -5.16 -1.90 -9.18
CA LEU A 102 -5.63 -2.85 -8.17
C LEU A 102 -7.16 -3.02 -8.21
N GLY A 103 -7.90 -2.07 -8.79
CA GLY A 103 -9.34 -2.14 -8.98
C GLY A 103 -10.09 -2.43 -7.66
N PRO A 104 -11.04 -3.39 -7.64
CA PRO A 104 -11.77 -3.76 -6.43
C PRO A 104 -10.90 -4.28 -5.27
N LYS A 105 -9.65 -4.66 -5.56
CA LYS A 105 -8.68 -5.15 -4.58
C LYS A 105 -7.93 -4.00 -3.90
N LEU A 106 -8.11 -2.76 -4.35
CA LEU A 106 -7.57 -1.57 -3.67
C LEU A 106 -8.40 -1.26 -2.42
N GLY A 107 -7.81 -1.52 -1.26
CA GLY A 107 -8.31 -1.10 0.03
C GLY A 107 -7.78 0.28 0.45
N PRO A 108 -7.57 0.51 1.77
CA PRO A 108 -7.17 1.83 2.25
C PRO A 108 -5.72 2.18 1.89
N ILE A 109 -5.49 3.47 1.68
CA ILE A 109 -4.14 4.05 1.63
C ILE A 109 -3.72 4.46 3.04
N LEU A 110 -2.63 3.89 3.54
CA LEU A 110 -2.04 4.26 4.82
C LEU A 110 -1.12 5.48 4.67
N TRP A 111 -1.55 6.61 5.22
CA TRP A 111 -0.74 7.83 5.37
C TRP A 111 -0.04 7.85 6.73
N GLN A 112 1.07 7.10 6.84
CA GLN A 112 1.85 7.06 8.08
C GLN A 112 2.82 8.25 8.17
N PHE A 113 2.66 9.09 9.19
CA PHE A 113 3.55 10.22 9.48
C PHE A 113 4.76 9.80 10.32
N ALA A 114 5.86 10.56 10.21
CA ALA A 114 7.05 10.36 11.03
C ALA A 114 6.72 10.46 12.52
N ALA A 115 7.33 9.60 13.35
CA ALA A 115 7.12 9.60 14.80
C ALA A 115 7.48 10.94 15.49
N THR A 116 8.34 11.74 14.86
CA THR A 116 8.73 13.07 15.32
C THR A 116 7.74 14.18 14.94
N LYS A 117 6.75 13.89 14.09
CA LYS A 117 5.76 14.87 13.65
C LYS A 117 4.78 15.14 14.79
N ARG A 118 4.84 16.36 15.33
CA ARG A 118 3.83 16.83 16.28
C ARG A 118 2.52 17.09 15.54
N PHE A 119 1.42 16.74 16.18
CA PHE A 119 0.10 17.04 15.68
C PHE A 119 -0.11 18.56 15.61
N ASP A 120 -0.45 19.03 14.42
CA ASP A 120 -0.86 20.39 14.14
C ASP A 120 -2.14 20.29 13.28
N PRO A 121 -3.31 20.72 13.79
CA PRO A 121 -4.57 20.58 13.08
C PRO A 121 -4.61 21.41 11.79
N ALA A 122 -3.92 22.55 11.72
CA ALA A 122 -3.90 23.38 10.53
C ALA A 122 -3.07 22.73 9.41
N ASP A 123 -1.89 22.21 9.77
CA ASP A 123 -1.01 21.52 8.81
C ASP A 123 -1.60 20.18 8.34
N LEU A 124 -2.16 19.39 9.26
CA LEU A 124 -2.88 18.16 8.89
C LEU A 124 -4.12 18.47 8.03
N GLY A 125 -4.89 19.50 8.39
CA GLY A 125 -6.04 19.93 7.60
C GLY A 125 -5.66 20.37 6.19
N ALA A 126 -4.53 21.07 6.04
CA ALA A 126 -3.98 21.43 4.74
C ALA A 126 -3.57 20.19 3.93
N PHE A 127 -2.91 19.21 4.56
CA PHE A 127 -2.57 17.93 3.93
C PHE A 127 -3.80 17.17 3.41
N LEU A 128 -4.85 17.06 4.23
CA LEU A 128 -6.07 16.36 3.85
C LEU A 128 -6.76 17.01 2.65
N LYS A 129 -6.67 18.34 2.50
CA LYS A 129 -7.18 19.07 1.33
C LYS A 129 -6.39 18.80 0.04
N LEU A 130 -5.18 18.25 0.14
CA LEU A 130 -4.39 17.84 -1.03
C LEU A 130 -4.79 16.46 -1.55
N LEU A 131 -5.49 15.65 -0.73
CA LEU A 131 -5.93 14.33 -1.13
C LEU A 131 -7.11 14.47 -2.10
N PRO A 132 -7.04 13.90 -3.30
CA PRO A 132 -8.16 13.95 -4.23
C PRO A 132 -9.32 13.10 -3.71
N ALA A 133 -10.54 13.46 -4.11
CA ALA A 133 -11.73 12.67 -3.80
C ALA A 133 -11.76 11.34 -4.59
N GLU A 134 -11.22 11.34 -5.81
CA GLU A 134 -11.21 10.21 -6.75
C GLU A 134 -9.87 10.15 -7.48
N GLN A 135 -9.45 8.96 -7.93
CA GLN A 135 -8.20 8.76 -8.67
C GLN A 135 -8.40 7.69 -9.74
N GLU A 136 -8.52 8.13 -11.00
CA GLU A 136 -8.73 7.26 -12.17
C GLU A 136 -10.01 6.39 -12.11
N GLY A 137 -11.05 6.86 -11.41
CA GLY A 137 -12.34 6.19 -11.22
C GLY A 137 -12.59 5.85 -9.76
#